data_AF-A0A2M7Z6I6-F1
#
_entry.id   AF-A0A2M7Z6I6-F1
#
_cell.length_a   1.000
_cell.length_b   1.000
_cell.length_c   1.000
_cell.angle_alpha   90.00
_cell.angle_beta   90.00
_cell.angle_gamma   90.00
#
_symmetry.space_group_name_H-M   'P 1'
#
loop_
_entity.id
_entity.type
_entity.pdbx_description
1 polymer ?
#
loop_
_entity_poly.entity_id
_entity_poly.type
_entity_poly.pdbx_seq_one_letter_code
_entity_poly.pdbx_strand_id
1 'polypeptide(L)'
;MEFKKIYLGNWFPGSTIHLKQLYQLLSTGESFYFQKGEVVNLVKKMKIKNVEYITQAFNKVKGSFDGNLEFDVLEDGVSMISKDISSLNFVEFKKLRELAKKNIFFVIEKVYSRGVSIPRVLDELQVDNPAILVVSKAKEKDLEKIFKTFNSIPYKKLSNKKGDIWIGGSYIVINNQDFSEEELAESIKYLMFARLFELNLNRSLKAQQNLWTKLEDIRSQKYLKNKELPIVRDSALDIHNQVIFFKSRSNQMNHFLDWRKQYVDDYLNSHFLNSTFREFFVSLKANQYYLHELWEMAGSYADSTIKSISLLYIDNERKELRTLQKLFLISAVITFLSLGTLLGSTMTTYNTKNEVTSYAIINSWEQGSFILFAAIALFIAFFIYYIFYLFFNKLKQSEILSRQKSKK
;
A
#
# COMPACT_ATOMS: atom_id res chain seq x y z
N MET A 1 -43.41 -1.61 15.87
CA MET A 1 -42.10 -1.09 15.44
C MET A 1 -42.29 0.27 14.79
N GLU A 2 -41.51 1.25 15.23
CA GLU A 2 -41.43 2.59 14.64
C GLU A 2 -39.99 2.82 14.16
N PHE A 3 -39.80 3.29 12.93
CA PHE A 3 -38.50 3.75 12.47
C PHE A 3 -38.26 5.17 12.98
N LYS A 4 -37.01 5.46 13.38
CA LYS A 4 -36.63 6.78 13.87
C LYS A 4 -35.63 7.42 12.94
N LYS A 5 -34.43 6.85 12.86
CA LYS A 5 -33.30 7.47 12.19
C LYS A 5 -32.36 6.43 11.61
N ILE A 6 -31.71 6.78 10.51
CA ILE A 6 -30.64 5.98 9.93
C ILE A 6 -29.35 6.79 9.89
N TYR A 7 -28.24 6.13 10.16
CA TYR A 7 -26.90 6.69 10.14
C TYR A 7 -26.04 5.91 9.17
N LEU A 8 -25.30 6.61 8.31
CA LEU A 8 -24.27 6.06 7.45
C LEU A 8 -22.91 6.50 7.94
N GLY A 9 -22.00 5.56 8.13
CA GLY A 9 -20.65 5.84 8.61
C GLY A 9 -19.60 5.80 7.51
N ASN A 10 -18.57 6.61 7.68
CA ASN A 10 -17.30 6.46 6.99
C ASN A 10 -16.16 6.89 7.91
N TRP A 11 -14.96 6.38 7.66
CA TRP A 11 -13.79 6.70 8.48
C TRP A 11 -12.59 7.04 7.63
N PHE A 12 -12.15 8.29 7.75
CA PHE A 12 -10.87 8.75 7.22
C PHE A 12 -10.04 9.26 8.40
N PRO A 13 -9.23 8.40 9.03
CA PRO A 13 -8.56 8.78 10.27
C PRO A 13 -7.64 9.98 10.03
N GLY A 14 -7.77 11.01 10.88
CA GLY A 14 -7.05 12.27 10.78
C GLY A 14 -6.84 12.93 12.15
N SER A 15 -6.76 14.25 12.17
CA SER A 15 -6.45 15.04 13.37
C SER A 15 -7.25 16.33 13.41
N THR A 16 -7.18 17.06 14.54
CA THR A 16 -7.76 18.40 14.68
C THR A 16 -7.38 19.35 13.52
N ILE A 17 -6.17 19.22 12.96
CA ILE A 17 -5.73 20.07 11.84
C ILE A 17 -6.63 19.82 10.62
N HIS A 18 -6.88 18.56 10.29
CA HIS A 18 -7.78 18.17 9.19
C HIS A 18 -9.23 18.59 9.47
N LEU A 19 -9.68 18.44 10.72
CA LEU A 19 -11.02 18.82 11.12
C LEU A 19 -11.25 20.34 11.01
N LYS A 20 -10.29 21.15 11.47
CA LYS A 20 -10.32 22.62 11.32
C LYS A 20 -10.30 23.04 9.85
N GLN A 21 -9.50 22.35 9.03
CA GLN A 21 -9.46 22.59 7.61
C GLN A 21 -10.79 22.25 6.92
N LEU A 22 -11.43 21.15 7.33
CA LEU A 22 -12.76 20.78 6.87
C LEU A 22 -13.79 21.83 7.30
N TYR A 23 -13.77 22.25 8.56
CA TYR A 23 -14.66 23.31 9.06
C TYR A 23 -14.56 24.57 8.22
N GLN A 24 -13.34 25.09 7.99
CA GLN A 24 -13.12 26.28 7.19
C GLN A 24 -13.67 26.11 5.76
N LEU A 25 -13.40 24.97 5.13
CA LEU A 25 -13.88 24.68 3.78
C LEU A 25 -15.41 24.65 3.71
N LEU A 26 -16.07 24.00 4.68
CA LEU A 26 -17.53 23.86 4.67
C LEU A 26 -18.24 25.17 5.07
N SER A 27 -17.65 25.99 5.94
CA SER A 27 -18.26 27.24 6.43
C SER A 27 -18.03 28.43 5.50
N THR A 28 -16.82 28.57 4.95
CA THR A 28 -16.43 29.74 4.13
C THR A 28 -16.33 29.42 2.64
N GLY A 29 -16.23 28.14 2.27
CA GLY A 29 -15.89 27.73 0.91
C GLY A 29 -14.41 27.96 0.55
N GLU A 30 -13.59 28.37 1.51
CA GLU A 30 -12.16 28.62 1.31
C GLU A 30 -11.32 27.45 1.81
N SER A 31 -10.21 27.21 1.13
CA SER A 31 -9.19 26.31 1.63
C SER A 31 -7.81 26.81 1.25
N PHE A 32 -6.90 26.80 2.22
CA PHE A 32 -5.48 27.07 1.98
C PHE A 32 -4.83 26.02 1.07
N TYR A 33 -5.39 24.81 1.02
CA TYR A 33 -4.82 23.70 0.27
C TYR A 33 -5.49 23.54 -1.09
N PHE A 34 -6.82 23.63 -1.18
CA PHE A 34 -7.50 23.53 -2.48
C PHE A 34 -7.49 24.89 -3.19
N GLN A 35 -6.64 25.03 -4.24
CA GLN A 35 -6.81 26.11 -5.22
C GLN A 35 -8.27 26.10 -5.71
N LYS A 36 -8.87 27.27 -5.98
CA LYS A 36 -10.26 27.45 -6.45
C LYS A 36 -10.64 26.42 -7.54
N GLY A 37 -11.15 25.26 -7.13
CA GLY A 37 -11.20 24.05 -7.96
C GLY A 37 -12.37 23.12 -7.61
N GLU A 38 -12.32 21.87 -8.10
CA GLU A 38 -13.40 20.87 -8.07
C GLU A 38 -14.07 20.70 -6.70
N VAL A 39 -13.28 20.63 -5.62
CA VAL A 39 -13.78 20.45 -4.24
C VAL A 39 -14.56 21.68 -3.75
N VAL A 40 -14.07 22.89 -4.03
CA VAL A 40 -14.78 24.13 -3.66
C VAL A 40 -16.09 24.25 -4.44
N ASN A 41 -16.07 23.90 -5.73
CA ASN A 41 -17.28 23.87 -6.55
C ASN A 41 -18.28 22.82 -6.06
N LEU A 42 -17.80 21.65 -5.62
CA LEU A 42 -18.64 20.60 -5.08
C LEU A 42 -19.29 21.04 -3.76
N VAL A 43 -18.52 21.63 -2.83
CA VAL A 43 -19.04 22.16 -1.56
C VAL A 43 -20.12 23.21 -1.80
N LYS A 44 -19.91 24.14 -2.75
CA LYS A 44 -20.92 25.13 -3.14
C LYS A 44 -22.21 24.49 -3.67
N LYS A 45 -22.11 23.40 -4.43
CA LYS A 45 -23.28 22.65 -4.94
C LYS A 45 -24.04 21.89 -3.86
N MET A 46 -23.38 21.48 -2.78
CA MET A 46 -24.01 20.71 -1.70
C MET A 46 -25.01 21.51 -0.85
N LYS A 47 -25.00 22.86 -0.95
CA LYS A 47 -25.89 23.75 -0.18
C LYS A 47 -25.91 23.44 1.33
N ILE A 48 -24.71 23.27 1.88
CA ILE A 48 -24.53 22.99 3.30
C ILE A 48 -25.00 24.20 4.13
N LYS A 49 -25.68 23.94 5.24
CA LYS A 49 -26.19 24.94 6.18
C LYS A 49 -25.73 24.63 7.59
N ASN A 50 -25.73 25.66 8.44
CA ASN A 50 -25.52 25.57 9.89
C ASN A 50 -24.24 24.79 10.27
N VAL A 51 -23.13 25.10 9.61
CA VAL A 51 -21.84 24.46 9.92
C VAL A 51 -21.31 24.99 11.23
N GLU A 52 -21.16 24.11 12.22
CA GLU A 52 -20.68 24.43 13.56
C GLU A 52 -19.45 23.61 13.92
N TYR A 53 -18.46 24.25 14.56
CA TYR A 53 -17.33 23.57 15.19
C TYR A 53 -17.57 23.51 16.70
N ILE A 54 -17.60 22.30 17.25
CA ILE A 54 -17.92 22.07 18.66
C ILE A 54 -16.71 21.44 19.35
N THR A 55 -16.22 22.13 20.38
CA THR A 55 -15.15 21.66 21.25
C THR A 55 -15.67 20.77 22.37
N GLN A 56 -15.14 19.56 22.45
CA GLN A 56 -15.46 18.52 23.44
C GLN A 56 -14.28 17.53 23.48
N ALA A 57 -14.35 16.39 24.20
CA ALA A 57 -13.21 15.45 24.24
C ALA A 57 -12.81 14.93 22.85
N PHE A 58 -13.77 14.81 21.93
CA PHE A 58 -13.54 14.63 20.50
C PHE A 58 -14.14 15.82 19.75
N ASN A 59 -13.32 16.79 19.35
CA ASN A 59 -13.83 17.93 18.61
C ASN A 59 -14.67 17.46 17.41
N LYS A 60 -15.74 18.17 17.08
CA LYS A 60 -16.61 17.79 15.97
C LYS A 60 -17.00 18.96 15.10
N VAL A 61 -17.19 18.67 13.82
CA VAL A 61 -17.85 19.56 12.87
C VAL A 61 -19.19 18.95 12.52
N LYS A 62 -20.27 19.71 12.72
CA LYS A 62 -21.61 19.29 12.35
C LYS A 62 -22.24 20.27 11.38
N GLY A 63 -23.24 19.82 10.64
CA GLY A 63 -24.07 20.68 9.81
C GLY A 63 -25.20 19.91 9.15
N SER A 64 -25.91 20.56 8.24
CA SER A 64 -27.03 19.96 7.53
C SER A 64 -27.01 20.24 6.03
N PHE A 65 -27.69 19.39 5.26
CA PHE A 65 -27.97 19.57 3.85
C PHE A 65 -29.48 19.75 3.63
N ASP A 66 -29.86 20.11 2.41
CA ASP A 66 -31.26 20.06 1.98
C ASP A 66 -31.82 18.62 2.12
N GLY A 67 -33.10 18.50 2.51
CA GLY A 67 -33.79 17.21 2.62
C GLY A 67 -33.65 16.49 3.97
N ASN A 68 -33.48 17.24 5.06
CA ASN A 68 -33.36 16.75 6.44
C ASN A 68 -32.21 15.74 6.63
N LEU A 69 -31.09 16.03 5.97
CA LEU A 69 -29.84 15.30 6.14
C LEU A 69 -28.92 16.08 7.06
N GLU A 70 -28.39 15.40 8.05
CA GLU A 70 -27.40 15.96 8.97
C GLU A 70 -26.09 15.22 8.80
N PHE A 71 -24.97 15.90 9.05
CA PHE A 71 -23.67 15.25 9.15
C PHE A 71 -22.94 15.66 10.41
N ASP A 72 -22.13 14.72 10.89
CA ASP A 72 -21.17 14.89 11.95
C ASP A 72 -19.82 14.35 11.48
N VAL A 73 -18.75 15.09 11.71
CA VAL A 73 -17.37 14.64 11.50
C VAL A 73 -16.62 14.85 12.80
N LEU A 74 -16.09 13.77 13.37
CA LEU A 74 -15.34 13.76 14.61
C LEU A 74 -13.85 13.93 14.31
N GLU A 75 -13.11 14.38 15.33
CA GLU A 75 -11.67 14.65 15.25
C GLU A 75 -10.83 13.44 14.84
N ASP A 76 -11.23 12.26 15.28
CA ASP A 76 -10.61 10.98 14.90
C ASP A 76 -10.96 10.55 13.46
N GLY A 77 -11.71 11.37 12.73
CA GLY A 77 -12.06 11.18 11.33
C GLY A 77 -13.32 10.36 11.10
N VAL A 78 -14.02 9.92 12.16
CA VAL A 78 -15.32 9.26 12.01
C VAL A 78 -16.32 10.28 11.48
N SER A 79 -16.92 9.96 10.36
CA SER A 79 -17.93 10.80 9.72
C SER A 79 -19.23 10.04 9.61
N MET A 80 -20.32 10.73 9.90
CA MET A 80 -21.66 10.18 9.89
C MET A 80 -22.57 11.10 9.10
N ILE A 81 -23.46 10.51 8.30
CA ILE A 81 -24.63 11.19 7.75
C ILE A 81 -25.85 10.55 8.36
N SER A 82 -26.80 11.35 8.80
CA SER A 82 -28.03 10.86 9.38
C SER A 82 -29.26 11.43 8.70
N LYS A 83 -30.34 10.63 8.70
CA LYS A 83 -31.64 11.01 8.14
C LYS A 83 -32.76 10.40 8.97
N ASP A 84 -33.77 11.20 9.28
CA ASP A 84 -35.00 10.68 9.87
C ASP A 84 -35.78 9.87 8.84
N ILE A 85 -36.36 8.75 9.27
CA ILE A 85 -37.07 7.82 8.41
C ILE A 85 -38.36 7.34 9.06
N SER A 86 -39.45 7.32 8.29
CA SER A 86 -40.74 6.77 8.73
C SER A 86 -40.91 5.29 8.37
N SER A 87 -40.18 4.81 7.36
CA SER A 87 -40.22 3.43 6.90
C SER A 87 -38.87 3.00 6.31
N LEU A 88 -38.64 1.69 6.23
CA LEU A 88 -37.44 1.13 5.62
C LEU A 88 -37.68 0.81 4.14
N ASN A 89 -37.12 1.64 3.26
CA ASN A 89 -37.10 1.41 1.81
C ASN A 89 -35.65 1.21 1.33
N PHE A 90 -35.34 0.00 0.82
CA PHE A 90 -33.99 -0.35 0.38
C PHE A 90 -33.49 0.50 -0.79
N VAL A 91 -34.38 0.93 -1.70
CA VAL A 91 -34.03 1.79 -2.84
C VAL A 91 -33.62 3.17 -2.35
N GLU A 92 -34.35 3.74 -1.40
CA GLU A 92 -34.02 5.02 -0.79
C GLU A 92 -32.72 4.95 0.02
N PHE A 93 -32.52 3.86 0.74
CA PHE A 93 -31.26 3.61 1.44
C PHE A 93 -30.05 3.59 0.48
N LYS A 94 -30.17 2.89 -0.66
CA LYS A 94 -29.12 2.85 -1.67
C LYS A 94 -28.85 4.24 -2.25
N LYS A 95 -29.90 5.02 -2.52
CA LYS A 95 -29.77 6.42 -2.97
C LYS A 95 -29.06 7.30 -1.92
N LEU A 96 -29.41 7.14 -0.64
CA LEU A 96 -28.74 7.85 0.45
C LEU A 96 -27.25 7.51 0.52
N ARG A 97 -26.89 6.23 0.39
CA ARG A 97 -25.50 5.78 0.38
C ARG A 97 -24.72 6.35 -0.80
N GLU A 98 -25.31 6.38 -1.99
CA GLU A 98 -24.69 6.99 -3.18
C GLU A 98 -24.51 8.50 -3.04
N LEU A 99 -25.52 9.20 -2.50
CA LEU A 99 -25.45 10.62 -2.22
C LEU A 99 -24.34 10.92 -1.21
N ALA A 100 -24.26 10.14 -0.13
CA ALA A 100 -23.22 10.25 0.88
C ALA A 100 -21.81 10.13 0.28
N LYS A 101 -21.59 9.08 -0.53
CA LYS A 101 -20.33 8.79 -1.20
C LYS A 101 -19.89 9.90 -2.15
N LYS A 102 -20.81 10.38 -3.01
CA LYS A 102 -20.50 11.39 -4.03
C LYS A 102 -20.37 12.80 -3.49
N ASN A 103 -20.89 13.05 -2.28
CA ASN A 103 -20.88 14.36 -1.66
C ASN A 103 -19.90 14.41 -0.48
N ILE A 104 -20.40 14.45 0.74
CA ILE A 104 -19.60 14.82 1.92
C ILE A 104 -18.46 13.83 2.18
N PHE A 105 -18.66 12.53 1.96
CA PHE A 105 -17.58 11.56 2.15
C PHE A 105 -16.44 11.77 1.16
N PHE A 106 -16.74 12.15 -0.09
CA PHE A 106 -15.72 12.52 -1.06
C PHE A 106 -14.95 13.78 -0.64
N VAL A 107 -15.64 14.80 -0.12
CA VAL A 107 -14.97 16.02 0.38
C VAL A 107 -14.05 15.70 1.55
N ILE A 108 -14.55 14.92 2.51
CA ILE A 108 -13.75 14.49 3.67
C ILE A 108 -12.54 13.68 3.19
N GLU A 109 -12.74 12.72 2.29
CA GLU A 109 -11.65 11.95 1.68
C GLU A 109 -10.58 12.86 1.09
N LYS A 110 -10.96 13.85 0.27
CA LYS A 110 -9.99 14.77 -0.35
C LYS A 110 -9.25 15.62 0.68
N VAL A 111 -9.92 16.08 1.73
CA VAL A 111 -9.29 16.85 2.81
C VAL A 111 -8.30 15.98 3.59
N TYR A 112 -8.66 14.74 3.90
CA TYR A 112 -7.90 13.86 4.79
C TYR A 112 -6.83 13.00 4.08
N SER A 113 -6.95 12.76 2.78
CA SER A 113 -5.97 12.00 1.98
C SER A 113 -4.87 12.87 1.39
N ARG A 114 -4.93 14.19 1.60
CA ARG A 114 -4.02 15.11 0.93
C ARG A 114 -2.58 14.92 1.38
N GLY A 115 -1.68 14.73 0.42
CA GLY A 115 -0.27 14.47 0.67
C GLY A 115 0.06 13.00 0.96
N VAL A 116 -0.92 12.10 0.86
CA VAL A 116 -0.75 10.67 1.09
C VAL A 116 -1.11 9.89 -0.17
N SER A 117 -0.18 9.13 -0.71
CA SER A 117 -0.47 8.17 -1.77
C SER A 117 -1.22 6.97 -1.20
N ILE A 118 -2.48 6.80 -1.57
CA ILE A 118 -3.27 5.63 -1.17
C ILE A 118 -2.77 4.40 -1.96
N PRO A 119 -2.44 3.27 -1.31
CA PRO A 119 -2.01 2.06 -2.01
C PRO A 119 -3.04 1.54 -3.02
N ARG A 120 -2.57 1.13 -4.19
CA ARG A 120 -3.41 0.57 -5.27
C ARG A 120 -4.15 -0.70 -4.85
N VAL A 121 -3.60 -1.50 -3.95
CA VAL A 121 -4.30 -2.70 -3.43
C VAL A 121 -5.62 -2.36 -2.74
N LEU A 122 -5.81 -1.11 -2.29
CA LEU A 122 -7.06 -0.65 -1.71
C LEU A 122 -8.14 -0.39 -2.78
N ASP A 123 -7.75 -0.07 -4.02
CA ASP A 123 -8.70 0.16 -5.13
C ASP A 123 -9.40 -1.13 -5.55
N GLU A 124 -8.72 -2.27 -5.39
CA GLU A 124 -9.26 -3.62 -5.65
C GLU A 124 -10.26 -4.06 -4.56
N LEU A 125 -10.28 -3.40 -3.41
CA LEU A 125 -11.09 -3.80 -2.25
C LEU A 125 -12.35 -2.94 -2.11
N GLN A 126 -13.52 -3.55 -2.34
CA GLN A 126 -14.80 -2.88 -2.11
C GLN A 126 -14.96 -2.47 -0.64
N VAL A 127 -15.35 -1.21 -0.42
CA VAL A 127 -15.66 -0.67 0.91
C VAL A 127 -17.17 -0.45 1.02
N ASP A 128 -17.76 -1.18 1.94
CA ASP A 128 -19.12 -0.89 2.39
C ASP A 128 -19.08 0.14 3.53
N ASN A 129 -19.92 1.17 3.39
CA ASN A 129 -20.18 2.11 4.48
C ASN A 129 -21.16 1.46 5.46
N PRO A 130 -20.76 1.25 6.73
CA PRO A 130 -21.66 0.68 7.71
C PRO A 130 -22.87 1.60 7.94
N ALA A 131 -23.99 0.99 8.28
CA ALA A 131 -25.21 1.71 8.60
C ALA A 131 -25.75 1.30 9.99
N ILE A 132 -26.19 2.29 10.75
CA ILE A 132 -26.90 2.08 12.01
C ILE A 132 -28.35 2.51 11.80
N LEU A 133 -29.28 1.60 12.06
CA LEU A 133 -30.70 1.84 12.00
C LEU A 133 -31.28 1.90 13.42
N VAL A 134 -31.94 3.00 13.75
CA VAL A 134 -32.62 3.17 15.03
C VAL A 134 -34.12 2.95 14.84
N VAL A 135 -34.65 2.00 15.59
CA VAL A 135 -36.08 1.67 15.66
C VAL A 135 -36.53 1.67 17.12
N SER A 136 -37.83 1.76 17.37
CA SER A 136 -38.40 1.56 18.69
C SER A 136 -39.58 0.58 18.66
N LYS A 137 -39.88 -0.03 19.82
CA LYS A 137 -40.98 -0.99 19.99
C LYS A 137 -40.95 -2.11 18.93
N ALA A 138 -39.75 -2.57 18.55
CA ALA A 138 -39.58 -3.68 17.62
C ALA A 138 -39.59 -5.00 18.40
N LYS A 139 -40.28 -6.01 17.86
CA LYS A 139 -40.17 -7.40 18.34
C LYS A 139 -39.02 -8.10 17.64
N GLU A 140 -38.55 -9.21 18.19
CA GLU A 140 -37.47 -10.01 17.58
C GLU A 140 -37.72 -10.34 16.10
N LYS A 141 -38.95 -10.77 15.75
CA LYS A 141 -39.34 -11.06 14.36
C LYS A 141 -39.21 -9.84 13.43
N ASP A 142 -39.41 -8.63 13.94
CA ASP A 142 -39.26 -7.40 13.16
C ASP A 142 -37.78 -7.12 12.86
N LEU A 143 -36.91 -7.33 13.85
CA LEU A 143 -35.46 -7.19 13.71
C LEU A 143 -34.91 -8.21 12.69
N GLU A 144 -35.34 -9.46 12.75
CA GLU A 144 -34.99 -10.47 11.75
C GLU A 144 -35.41 -10.06 10.34
N LYS A 145 -36.60 -9.47 10.17
CA LYS A 145 -37.09 -8.98 8.88
C LYS A 145 -36.23 -7.85 8.32
N ILE A 146 -35.73 -6.95 9.16
CA ILE A 146 -34.80 -5.90 8.77
C ILE A 146 -33.51 -6.52 8.22
N PHE A 147 -32.91 -7.47 8.94
CA PHE A 147 -31.68 -8.13 8.51
C PHE A 147 -31.86 -8.91 7.21
N LYS A 148 -32.99 -9.59 7.03
CA LYS A 148 -33.36 -10.23 5.75
C LYS A 148 -33.47 -9.23 4.60
N THR A 149 -34.03 -8.05 4.83
CA THR A 149 -34.16 -6.99 3.81
C THR A 149 -32.78 -6.49 3.33
N PHE A 150 -31.79 -6.48 4.22
CA PHE A 150 -30.41 -6.11 3.90
C PHE A 150 -29.54 -7.28 3.43
N ASN A 151 -30.11 -8.48 3.27
CA ASN A 151 -29.37 -9.72 2.98
C ASN A 151 -28.16 -9.91 3.93
N SER A 152 -28.38 -9.67 5.23
CA SER A 152 -27.35 -9.76 6.26
C SER A 152 -27.82 -10.69 7.38
N ILE A 153 -26.87 -11.41 7.98
CA ILE A 153 -27.13 -12.28 9.14
C ILE A 153 -26.57 -11.59 10.39
N PRO A 154 -27.37 -11.41 11.45
CA PRO A 154 -26.86 -10.90 12.72
C PRO A 154 -25.98 -11.96 13.38
N TYR A 155 -24.76 -11.60 13.76
CA TYR A 155 -23.83 -12.50 14.45
C TYR A 155 -23.63 -12.12 15.93
N LYS A 156 -24.02 -10.90 16.33
CA LYS A 156 -23.98 -10.46 17.73
C LYS A 156 -25.29 -9.78 18.09
N LYS A 157 -25.89 -10.22 19.20
CA LYS A 157 -27.10 -9.64 19.80
C LYS A 157 -26.77 -9.23 21.22
N LEU A 158 -27.09 -8.00 21.57
CA LEU A 158 -26.91 -7.41 22.89
C LEU A 158 -28.27 -6.93 23.36
N SER A 159 -28.73 -7.37 24.53
CA SER A 159 -30.05 -7.03 25.04
C SER A 159 -29.95 -6.61 26.49
N ASN A 160 -30.66 -5.53 26.84
CA ASN A 160 -30.86 -5.11 28.22
C ASN A 160 -32.26 -4.51 28.39
N LYS A 161 -32.56 -3.98 29.58
CA LYS A 161 -33.85 -3.34 29.87
C LYS A 161 -34.09 -2.04 29.08
N LYS A 162 -33.04 -1.37 28.60
CA LYS A 162 -33.13 -0.12 27.84
C LYS A 162 -33.28 -0.34 26.32
N GLY A 163 -32.97 -1.53 25.82
CA GLY A 163 -33.12 -1.87 24.41
C GLY A 163 -32.25 -3.02 23.93
N ASP A 164 -32.32 -3.26 22.61
CA ASP A 164 -31.56 -4.30 21.93
C ASP A 164 -30.64 -3.70 20.87
N ILE A 165 -29.43 -4.23 20.74
CA ILE A 165 -28.47 -3.89 19.68
C ILE A 165 -28.12 -5.17 18.94
N TRP A 166 -28.47 -5.22 17.66
CA TRP A 166 -28.18 -6.34 16.78
C TRP A 166 -27.15 -5.91 15.75
N ILE A 167 -26.09 -6.69 15.62
CA ILE A 167 -24.96 -6.41 14.73
C ILE A 167 -24.85 -7.56 13.73
N GLY A 168 -24.86 -7.21 12.44
CA GLY A 168 -24.53 -8.11 11.34
C GLY A 168 -23.39 -7.55 10.50
N GLY A 169 -23.37 -7.86 9.20
CA GLY A 169 -22.35 -7.43 8.24
C GLY A 169 -22.19 -5.91 8.19
N SER A 170 -22.65 -5.23 7.16
CA SER A 170 -22.48 -3.76 7.09
C SER A 170 -23.56 -3.00 7.88
N TYR A 171 -24.29 -3.66 8.80
CA TYR A 171 -25.52 -3.15 9.39
C TYR A 171 -25.63 -3.42 10.88
N ILE A 172 -26.11 -2.42 11.61
CA ILE A 172 -26.42 -2.47 13.04
C ILE A 172 -27.86 -1.96 13.20
N VAL A 173 -28.66 -2.64 14.02
CA VAL A 173 -30.01 -2.20 14.37
C VAL A 173 -30.07 -1.98 15.87
N ILE A 174 -30.47 -0.78 16.29
CA ILE A 174 -30.72 -0.42 17.68
C ILE A 174 -32.22 -0.33 17.88
N ASN A 175 -32.78 -1.23 18.68
CA ASN A 175 -34.15 -1.17 19.19
C ASN A 175 -34.15 -0.35 20.48
N ASN A 176 -34.36 0.96 20.35
CA ASN A 176 -34.45 1.84 21.51
C ASN A 176 -35.79 1.65 22.24
N GLN A 177 -35.72 1.22 23.50
CA GLN A 177 -36.88 1.14 24.39
C GLN A 177 -36.87 2.26 25.41
N ASP A 178 -35.71 2.57 26.00
CA ASP A 178 -35.57 3.50 27.13
C ASP A 178 -34.16 4.13 27.23
N PHE A 179 -33.41 4.25 26.12
CA PHE A 179 -32.22 5.10 26.09
C PHE A 179 -32.64 6.56 26.01
N SER A 180 -32.03 7.41 26.85
CA SER A 180 -32.10 8.86 26.69
C SER A 180 -31.48 9.28 25.35
N GLU A 181 -31.86 10.44 24.83
CA GLU A 181 -31.34 10.94 23.55
C GLU A 181 -29.81 11.09 23.56
N GLU A 182 -29.24 11.56 24.67
CA GLU A 182 -27.80 11.71 24.85
C GLU A 182 -27.08 10.35 24.88
N GLU A 183 -27.57 9.39 25.68
CA GLU A 183 -27.01 8.04 25.73
C GLU A 183 -27.07 7.35 24.36
N LEU A 184 -28.18 7.51 23.64
CA LEU A 184 -28.35 6.94 22.31
C LEU A 184 -27.37 7.57 21.31
N ALA A 185 -27.23 8.89 21.31
CA ALA A 185 -26.32 9.61 20.42
C ALA A 185 -24.85 9.21 20.64
N GLU A 186 -24.41 9.09 21.88
CA GLU A 186 -23.05 8.61 22.19
C GLU A 186 -22.88 7.13 21.83
N SER A 187 -23.87 6.28 22.12
CA SER A 187 -23.83 4.87 21.74
C SER A 187 -23.66 4.68 20.23
N ILE A 188 -24.35 5.49 19.43
CA ILE A 188 -24.25 5.47 17.97
C ILE A 188 -22.82 5.84 17.53
N LYS A 189 -22.21 6.88 18.10
CA LYS A 189 -20.83 7.28 17.77
C LYS A 189 -19.84 6.17 18.08
N TYR A 190 -19.95 5.56 19.26
CA TYR A 190 -19.06 4.47 19.68
C TYR A 190 -19.26 3.19 18.86
N LEU A 191 -20.50 2.80 18.58
CA LEU A 191 -20.81 1.65 17.70
C LEU A 191 -20.30 1.90 16.28
N MET A 192 -20.50 3.10 15.76
CA MET A 192 -20.08 3.46 14.41
C MET A 192 -18.56 3.40 14.31
N PHE A 193 -17.84 3.99 15.26
CA PHE A 193 -16.38 3.90 15.33
C PHE A 193 -15.90 2.44 15.40
N ALA A 194 -16.43 1.65 16.35
CA ALA A 194 -16.02 0.26 16.52
C ALA A 194 -16.23 -0.56 15.24
N ARG A 195 -17.37 -0.37 14.55
CA ARG A 195 -17.67 -1.06 13.29
C ARG A 195 -16.76 -0.61 12.16
N LEU A 196 -16.53 0.70 12.02
CA LEU A 196 -15.61 1.25 11.02
C LEU A 196 -14.18 0.76 11.25
N PHE A 197 -13.75 0.66 12.51
CA PHE A 197 -12.45 0.13 12.88
C PHE A 197 -12.32 -1.33 12.48
N GLU A 198 -13.28 -2.17 12.86
CA GLU A 198 -13.31 -3.60 12.50
C GLU A 198 -13.30 -3.82 10.98
N LEU A 199 -14.09 -3.06 10.23
CA LEU A 199 -14.11 -3.11 8.77
C LEU A 199 -12.75 -2.73 8.16
N ASN A 200 -12.06 -1.74 8.74
CA ASN A 200 -10.71 -1.37 8.30
C ASN A 200 -9.67 -2.44 8.64
N LEU A 201 -9.77 -3.11 9.79
CA LEU A 201 -8.93 -4.27 10.11
C LEU A 201 -9.14 -5.40 9.10
N ASN A 202 -10.40 -5.73 8.78
CA ASN A 202 -10.73 -6.74 7.77
C ASN A 202 -10.20 -6.36 6.38
N ARG A 203 -10.27 -5.08 6.00
CA ARG A 203 -9.70 -4.58 4.74
C ARG A 203 -8.17 -4.70 4.74
N SER A 204 -7.54 -4.36 5.85
CA SER A 204 -6.09 -4.49 6.06
C SER A 204 -5.63 -5.94 5.93
N LEU A 205 -6.36 -6.89 6.53
CA LEU A 205 -6.09 -8.33 6.40
C LEU A 205 -6.13 -8.79 4.94
N LYS A 206 -7.19 -8.42 4.21
CA LYS A 206 -7.33 -8.78 2.78
C LYS A 206 -6.21 -8.18 1.93
N ALA A 207 -5.83 -6.93 2.20
CA ALA A 207 -4.70 -6.29 1.52
C ALA A 207 -3.39 -7.03 1.82
N GLN A 208 -3.16 -7.40 3.08
CA GLN A 208 -1.99 -8.15 3.51
C GLN A 208 -1.91 -9.49 2.76
N GLN A 209 -3.00 -10.26 2.71
CA GLN A 209 -3.06 -11.54 2.01
C GLN A 209 -2.78 -11.38 0.51
N ASN A 210 -3.38 -10.38 -0.15
CA ASN A 210 -3.16 -10.10 -1.57
C ASN A 210 -1.69 -9.77 -1.87
N LEU A 211 -1.09 -8.86 -1.10
CA LEU A 211 0.31 -8.49 -1.25
C LEU A 211 1.27 -9.65 -0.93
N TRP A 212 0.94 -10.45 0.09
CA TRP A 212 1.71 -11.65 0.43
C TRP A 212 1.71 -12.65 -0.74
N THR A 213 0.55 -12.96 -1.31
CA THR A 213 0.45 -13.85 -2.47
C THR A 213 1.26 -13.32 -3.66
N LYS A 214 1.16 -12.01 -3.96
CA LYS A 214 1.97 -11.38 -5.02
C LYS A 214 3.48 -11.50 -4.77
N LEU A 215 3.94 -11.39 -3.52
CA LEU A 215 5.35 -11.62 -3.17
C LEU A 215 5.76 -13.09 -3.29
N GLU A 216 4.88 -14.01 -2.88
CA GLU A 216 5.11 -15.44 -3.02
C GLU A 216 5.24 -15.85 -4.49
N ASP A 217 4.39 -15.30 -5.36
CA ASP A 217 4.46 -15.50 -6.81
C ASP A 217 5.78 -14.99 -7.40
N ILE A 218 6.34 -13.91 -6.86
CA ILE A 218 7.68 -13.43 -7.25
C ILE A 218 8.75 -14.41 -6.80
N ARG A 219 8.69 -14.88 -5.55
CA ARG A 219 9.75 -15.70 -4.95
C ARG A 219 9.74 -17.15 -5.46
N SER A 220 8.57 -17.69 -5.77
CA SER A 220 8.39 -19.07 -6.24
C SER A 220 8.85 -19.29 -7.69
N GLN A 221 9.15 -18.22 -8.44
CA GLN A 221 9.68 -18.31 -9.79
C GLN A 221 11.06 -18.98 -9.80
N LYS A 222 11.10 -20.23 -10.26
CA LYS A 222 12.33 -21.03 -10.35
C LYS A 222 13.35 -20.47 -11.35
N TYR A 223 12.87 -19.79 -12.38
CA TYR A 223 13.69 -19.24 -13.46
C TYR A 223 13.20 -17.83 -13.81
N LEU A 224 14.13 -16.88 -13.85
CA LEU A 224 13.89 -15.49 -14.24
C LEU A 224 14.80 -15.18 -15.43
N LYS A 225 14.23 -14.63 -16.52
CA LYS A 225 15.08 -14.13 -17.61
C LYS A 225 15.77 -12.85 -17.16
N ASN A 226 16.99 -12.60 -17.63
CA ASN A 226 17.76 -11.40 -17.25
C ASN A 226 17.00 -10.09 -17.49
N LYS A 227 16.23 -10.02 -18.58
CA LYS A 227 15.42 -8.84 -18.93
C LYS A 227 14.23 -8.60 -17.98
N GLU A 228 13.80 -9.64 -17.26
CA GLU A 228 12.66 -9.59 -16.33
C GLU A 228 13.11 -9.20 -14.91
N LEU A 229 14.39 -9.37 -14.56
CA LEU A 229 14.92 -9.07 -13.23
C LEU A 229 14.63 -7.63 -12.74
N PRO A 230 14.80 -6.57 -13.56
CA PRO A 230 14.46 -5.22 -13.13
C PRO A 230 12.96 -5.07 -12.83
N ILE A 231 12.10 -5.63 -13.69
CA ILE A 231 10.64 -5.55 -13.56
C ILE A 231 10.17 -6.25 -12.27
N VAL A 232 10.73 -7.43 -12.00
CA VAL A 232 10.40 -8.21 -10.79
C VAL A 232 10.91 -7.50 -9.53
N ARG A 233 12.11 -6.91 -9.58
CA ARG A 233 12.66 -6.10 -8.48
C ARG A 233 11.77 -4.90 -8.18
N ASP A 234 11.38 -4.15 -9.20
CA ASP A 234 10.55 -2.96 -9.05
C ASP A 234 9.14 -3.32 -8.55
N SER A 235 8.61 -4.47 -8.97
CA SER A 235 7.34 -5.01 -8.45
C SER A 235 7.44 -5.35 -6.95
N ALA A 236 8.54 -6.00 -6.53
CA ALA A 236 8.77 -6.31 -5.12
C ALA A 236 8.96 -5.03 -4.27
N LEU A 237 9.64 -4.02 -4.82
CA LEU A 237 9.78 -2.70 -4.19
C LEU A 237 8.45 -1.96 -4.05
N ASP A 238 7.60 -1.99 -5.07
CA ASP A 238 6.25 -1.41 -5.00
C ASP A 238 5.42 -2.08 -3.90
N ILE A 239 5.44 -3.42 -3.83
CA ILE A 239 4.75 -4.15 -2.76
C ILE A 239 5.32 -3.77 -1.39
N HIS A 240 6.65 -3.70 -1.25
CA HIS A 240 7.29 -3.30 0.00
C HIS A 240 6.87 -1.88 0.45
N ASN A 241 6.78 -0.92 -0.47
CA ASN A 241 6.29 0.42 -0.16
C ASN A 241 4.83 0.40 0.32
N GLN A 242 3.99 -0.44 -0.29
CA GLN A 242 2.61 -0.63 0.17
C GLN A 242 2.57 -1.26 1.58
N VAL A 243 3.44 -2.23 1.89
CA VAL A 243 3.57 -2.79 3.24
C VAL A 243 3.96 -1.72 4.26
N ILE A 244 4.95 -0.87 3.95
CA ILE A 244 5.36 0.25 4.82
C ILE A 244 4.18 1.19 5.11
N PHE A 245 3.36 1.49 4.10
CA PHE A 245 2.15 2.29 4.28
C PHE A 245 1.22 1.66 5.32
N PHE A 246 0.91 0.37 5.20
CA PHE A 246 -0.01 -0.29 6.14
C PHE A 246 0.57 -0.41 7.55
N LYS A 247 1.87 -0.66 7.68
CA LYS A 247 2.56 -0.62 8.99
C LYS A 247 2.41 0.74 9.65
N SER A 248 2.72 1.80 8.92
CA SER A 248 2.59 3.19 9.38
C SER A 248 1.14 3.51 9.76
N ARG A 249 0.18 3.04 8.96
CA ARG A 249 -1.24 3.24 9.22
C ARG A 249 -1.73 2.49 10.46
N SER A 250 -1.30 1.24 10.63
CA SER A 250 -1.60 0.44 11.82
C SER A 250 -1.11 1.13 13.09
N ASN A 251 0.09 1.70 13.08
CA ASN A 251 0.62 2.44 14.23
C ASN A 251 -0.23 3.66 14.58
N GLN A 252 -0.65 4.44 13.58
CA GLN A 252 -1.54 5.58 13.79
C GLN A 252 -2.90 5.17 14.37
N MET A 253 -3.45 4.03 13.91
CA MET A 253 -4.75 3.53 14.37
C MET A 253 -4.78 3.19 15.87
N ASN A 254 -3.63 2.80 16.45
CA ASN A 254 -3.55 2.44 17.87
C ASN A 254 -3.98 3.59 18.79
N HIS A 255 -3.59 4.81 18.43
CA HIS A 255 -3.91 6.00 19.21
C HIS A 255 -5.41 6.26 19.31
N PHE A 256 -6.18 5.97 18.26
CA PHE A 256 -7.63 6.21 18.28
C PHE A 256 -8.37 5.22 19.20
N LEU A 257 -7.94 3.96 19.26
CA LEU A 257 -8.51 2.99 20.21
C LEU A 257 -8.24 3.40 21.65
N ASP A 258 -6.98 3.76 21.95
CA ASP A 258 -6.59 4.17 23.30
C ASP A 258 -7.34 5.44 23.72
N TRP A 259 -7.45 6.41 22.81
CA TRP A 259 -8.22 7.63 23.04
C TRP A 259 -9.70 7.32 23.31
N ARG A 260 -10.36 6.53 22.46
CA ARG A 260 -11.77 6.16 22.64
C ARG A 260 -12.00 5.40 23.94
N LYS A 261 -11.09 4.50 24.30
CA LYS A 261 -11.13 3.72 25.55
C LYS A 261 -11.03 4.61 26.79
N GLN A 262 -10.18 5.64 26.76
CA GLN A 262 -9.99 6.56 27.88
C GLN A 262 -11.27 7.29 28.27
N TYR A 263 -12.07 7.72 27.29
CA TYR A 263 -13.27 8.52 27.52
C TYR A 263 -14.58 7.72 27.54
N VAL A 264 -14.54 6.37 27.52
CA VAL A 264 -15.77 5.56 27.56
C VAL A 264 -16.63 5.89 28.80
N ASP A 265 -15.99 6.03 29.96
CA ASP A 265 -16.69 6.31 31.22
C ASP A 265 -17.33 7.69 31.25
N ASP A 266 -16.70 8.66 30.61
CA ASP A 266 -17.15 10.05 30.61
C ASP A 266 -18.39 10.27 29.73
N TYR A 267 -18.59 9.44 28.71
CA TYR A 267 -19.67 9.59 27.73
C TYR A 267 -20.76 8.51 27.82
N LEU A 268 -20.48 7.37 28.46
CA LEU A 268 -21.44 6.27 28.57
C LEU A 268 -21.72 5.94 30.04
N ASN A 269 -22.73 6.63 30.58
CA ASN A 269 -23.23 6.46 31.94
C ASN A 269 -23.85 5.07 32.19
N SER A 270 -24.33 4.41 31.14
CA SER A 270 -24.89 3.07 31.23
C SER A 270 -23.77 2.03 31.42
N HIS A 271 -23.70 1.44 32.62
CA HIS A 271 -22.75 0.37 32.94
C HIS A 271 -22.75 -0.75 31.89
N PHE A 272 -23.92 -1.15 31.39
CA PHE A 272 -24.04 -2.19 30.36
C PHE A 272 -23.38 -1.80 29.04
N LEU A 273 -23.63 -0.58 28.55
CA LEU A 273 -23.02 -0.12 27.31
C LEU A 273 -21.52 0.05 27.49
N ASN A 274 -21.12 0.67 28.60
CA ASN A 274 -19.74 0.87 28.97
C ASN A 274 -18.94 -0.45 28.98
N SER A 275 -19.41 -1.46 29.72
CA SER A 275 -18.75 -2.77 29.78
C SER A 275 -18.65 -3.42 28.40
N THR A 276 -19.72 -3.33 27.62
CA THR A 276 -19.77 -3.86 26.24
C THR A 276 -18.74 -3.19 25.33
N PHE A 277 -18.61 -1.86 25.38
CA PHE A 277 -17.62 -1.16 24.54
C PHE A 277 -16.19 -1.39 25.00
N ARG A 278 -15.95 -1.54 26.31
CA ARG A 278 -14.64 -1.94 26.83
C ARG A 278 -14.21 -3.29 26.28
N GLU A 279 -15.10 -4.29 26.29
CA GLU A 279 -14.84 -5.60 25.69
C GLU A 279 -14.58 -5.49 24.18
N PHE A 280 -15.38 -4.69 23.47
CA PHE A 280 -15.15 -4.43 22.05
C PHE A 280 -13.77 -3.84 21.79
N PHE A 281 -13.35 -2.82 22.54
CA PHE A 281 -12.05 -2.18 22.34
C PHE A 281 -10.88 -3.08 22.69
N VAL A 282 -11.02 -3.95 23.70
CA VAL A 282 -10.00 -4.98 23.98
C VAL A 282 -9.87 -5.95 22.80
N SER A 283 -10.98 -6.44 22.26
CA SER A 283 -10.97 -7.32 21.09
C SER A 283 -10.39 -6.64 19.84
N LEU A 284 -10.80 -5.40 19.56
CA LEU A 284 -10.27 -4.63 18.43
C LEU A 284 -8.77 -4.36 18.56
N LYS A 285 -8.29 -4.07 19.77
CA LYS A 285 -6.87 -3.87 20.06
C LYS A 285 -6.08 -5.16 19.81
N ALA A 286 -6.58 -6.32 20.27
CA ALA A 286 -5.96 -7.61 20.01
C ALA A 286 -5.86 -7.92 18.49
N ASN A 287 -6.95 -7.68 17.76
CA ASN A 287 -6.98 -7.88 16.30
C ASN A 287 -6.02 -6.94 15.57
N GLN A 288 -5.89 -5.69 16.02
CA GLN A 288 -4.93 -4.74 15.47
C GLN A 288 -3.49 -5.19 15.71
N TYR A 289 -3.15 -5.66 16.92
CA TYR A 289 -1.82 -6.20 17.22
C TYR A 289 -1.48 -7.39 16.33
N TYR A 290 -2.41 -8.34 16.19
CA TYR A 290 -2.24 -9.47 15.28
C TYR A 290 -1.94 -9.01 13.84
N LEU A 291 -2.69 -8.03 13.33
CA LEU A 291 -2.45 -7.48 12.00
C LEU A 291 -1.12 -6.74 11.88
N HIS A 292 -0.70 -6.02 12.93
CA HIS A 292 0.60 -5.39 12.98
C HIS A 292 1.73 -6.42 12.78
N GLU A 293 1.69 -7.53 13.52
CA GLU A 293 2.67 -8.63 13.38
C GLU A 293 2.67 -9.24 11.97
N LEU A 294 1.50 -9.43 11.35
CA LEU A 294 1.41 -9.91 9.97
C LEU A 294 2.07 -8.94 8.97
N TRP A 295 1.95 -7.63 9.19
CA TRP A 295 2.59 -6.64 8.36
C TRP A 295 4.11 -6.55 8.61
N GLU A 296 4.56 -6.74 9.84
CA GLU A 296 6.00 -6.89 10.16
C GLU A 296 6.62 -8.09 9.44
N MET A 297 5.91 -9.22 9.44
CA MET A 297 6.31 -10.42 8.71
C MET A 297 6.34 -10.17 7.20
N ALA A 298 5.30 -9.54 6.63
CA ALA A 298 5.25 -9.20 5.22
C ALA A 298 6.39 -8.24 4.82
N GLY A 299 6.73 -7.28 5.67
CA GLY A 299 7.85 -6.34 5.42
C GLY A 299 9.17 -7.07 5.37
N SER A 300 9.44 -7.89 6.38
CA SER A 300 10.65 -8.73 6.45
C SER A 300 10.76 -9.68 5.26
N TYR A 301 9.62 -10.23 4.81
CA TYR A 301 9.56 -11.11 3.65
C TYR A 301 9.87 -10.37 2.34
N ALA A 302 9.31 -9.17 2.16
CA ALA A 302 9.57 -8.32 1.01
C ALA A 302 11.04 -7.89 0.95
N ASP A 303 11.62 -7.46 2.07
CA ASP A 303 13.03 -7.09 2.18
C ASP A 303 13.97 -8.25 1.77
N SER A 304 13.70 -9.45 2.31
CA SER A 304 14.46 -10.65 1.96
C SER A 304 14.34 -11.01 0.47
N THR A 305 13.16 -10.83 -0.10
CA THR A 305 12.88 -11.06 -1.52
C THR A 305 13.65 -10.07 -2.40
N ILE A 306 13.57 -8.77 -2.10
CA ILE A 306 14.30 -7.70 -2.81
C ILE A 306 15.82 -7.96 -2.75
N LYS A 307 16.33 -8.34 -1.58
CA LYS A 307 17.75 -8.68 -1.40
C LYS A 307 18.16 -9.86 -2.28
N SER A 308 17.34 -10.91 -2.30
CA SER A 308 17.60 -12.11 -3.11
C SER A 308 17.62 -11.80 -4.61
N ILE A 309 16.64 -11.04 -5.11
CA ILE A 309 16.59 -10.60 -6.51
C ILE A 309 17.79 -9.72 -6.85
N SER A 310 18.16 -8.80 -5.95
CA SER A 310 19.31 -7.92 -6.16
C SER A 310 20.63 -8.70 -6.22
N LEU A 311 20.78 -9.75 -5.41
CA LEU A 311 21.94 -10.65 -5.48
C LEU A 311 21.98 -11.41 -6.81
N LEU A 312 20.84 -11.93 -7.28
CA LEU A 312 20.74 -12.60 -8.59
C LEU A 312 21.12 -11.66 -9.74
N TYR A 313 20.67 -10.40 -9.68
CA TYR A 313 21.02 -9.36 -10.65
C TYR A 313 22.53 -9.10 -10.70
N ILE A 314 23.15 -8.86 -9.53
CA ILE A 314 24.61 -8.64 -9.42
C ILE A 314 25.39 -9.85 -9.93
N ASP A 315 24.96 -11.07 -9.59
CA ASP A 315 25.63 -12.29 -10.06
C ASP A 315 25.48 -12.47 -11.57
N ASN A 316 24.36 -12.06 -12.15
CA ASN A 316 24.17 -12.06 -13.60
C ASN A 316 25.06 -11.03 -14.31
N GLU A 317 25.10 -9.77 -13.84
CA GLU A 317 26.00 -8.75 -14.40
C GLU A 317 27.46 -9.20 -14.37
N ARG A 318 27.88 -9.85 -13.27
CA ARG A 318 29.23 -10.44 -13.15
C ARG A 318 29.49 -11.59 -14.12
N LYS A 319 28.47 -12.34 -14.54
CA LYS A 319 28.60 -13.39 -15.56
C LYS A 319 28.68 -12.77 -16.96
N GLU A 320 27.87 -11.75 -17.24
CA GLU A 320 27.90 -11.02 -18.51
C GLU A 320 29.24 -10.32 -18.72
N LEU A 321 29.74 -9.60 -17.70
CA LEU A 321 31.08 -8.98 -17.73
C LEU A 321 32.18 -10.02 -17.96
N ARG A 322 32.12 -11.19 -17.30
CA ARG A 322 33.08 -12.28 -17.52
C ARG A 322 33.03 -12.83 -18.94
N THR A 323 31.84 -12.93 -19.53
CA THR A 323 31.68 -13.37 -20.93
C THR A 323 32.22 -12.33 -21.90
N LEU A 324 31.95 -11.04 -21.66
CA LEU A 324 32.45 -9.95 -22.49
C LEU A 324 33.97 -9.84 -22.43
N GLN A 325 34.58 -10.02 -21.25
CA GLN A 325 36.04 -10.10 -21.09
C GLN A 325 36.66 -11.24 -21.90
N LYS A 326 36.01 -12.42 -21.93
CA LYS A 326 36.46 -13.55 -22.76
C LYS A 326 36.39 -13.21 -24.26
N LEU A 327 35.30 -12.60 -24.70
CA LEU A 327 35.12 -12.19 -26.09
C LEU A 327 36.16 -11.14 -26.50
N PHE A 328 36.38 -10.13 -25.67
CA PHE A 328 37.40 -9.11 -25.91
C PHE A 328 38.80 -9.73 -26.02
N LEU A 329 39.14 -10.69 -25.16
CA LEU A 329 40.43 -11.39 -25.23
C LEU A 329 40.58 -12.17 -26.54
N ILE A 330 39.53 -12.89 -26.97
CA ILE A 330 39.52 -13.58 -28.26
C ILE A 330 39.69 -12.58 -29.42
N SER A 331 38.93 -11.48 -29.40
CA SER A 331 39.01 -10.43 -30.42
C SER A 331 40.39 -9.79 -30.48
N ALA A 332 40.98 -9.45 -29.35
CA ALA A 332 42.33 -8.88 -29.29
C ALA A 332 43.36 -9.83 -29.90
N VAL A 333 43.30 -11.13 -29.58
CA VAL A 333 44.17 -12.13 -30.20
C VAL A 333 43.95 -12.18 -31.71
N ILE A 334 42.72 -12.21 -32.19
CA ILE A 334 42.41 -12.20 -33.64
C ILE A 334 42.99 -10.93 -34.31
N THR A 335 42.85 -9.75 -33.71
CA THR A 335 43.41 -8.51 -34.23
C THR A 335 44.94 -8.56 -34.31
N PHE A 336 45.61 -9.02 -33.25
CA PHE A 336 47.07 -9.19 -33.25
C PHE A 336 47.53 -10.17 -34.35
N LEU A 337 46.79 -11.25 -34.56
CA LEU A 337 47.08 -12.18 -35.64
C LEU A 337 46.87 -11.55 -37.01
N SER A 338 45.79 -10.79 -37.21
CA SER A 338 45.54 -10.11 -38.49
C SER A 338 46.62 -9.07 -38.84
N LEU A 339 47.20 -8.38 -37.86
CA LEU A 339 48.35 -7.48 -38.07
C LEU A 339 49.59 -8.24 -38.58
N GLY A 340 49.76 -9.50 -38.20
CA GLY A 340 50.82 -10.37 -38.70
C GLY A 340 50.58 -10.92 -40.11
N THR A 341 49.37 -10.77 -40.67
CA THR A 341 49.01 -11.21 -42.03
C THR A 341 49.25 -10.17 -43.13
N LEU A 342 49.92 -9.05 -42.83
CA LEU A 342 50.29 -8.08 -43.85
C LEU A 342 50.96 -8.79 -45.03
N LEU A 343 50.33 -8.72 -46.21
CA LEU A 343 50.83 -9.30 -47.45
C LEU A 343 52.23 -8.75 -47.68
N GLY A 344 53.19 -9.65 -47.88
CA GLY A 344 54.56 -9.26 -48.14
C GLY A 344 54.60 -8.29 -49.31
N SER A 345 55.35 -7.19 -49.17
CA SER A 345 55.46 -6.17 -50.19
C SER A 345 56.89 -6.07 -50.67
N THR A 346 57.05 -5.85 -51.97
CA THR A 346 58.34 -5.54 -52.56
C THR A 346 58.42 -4.03 -52.76
N MET A 347 59.43 -3.40 -52.15
CA MET A 347 59.72 -2.00 -52.36
C MET A 347 60.95 -1.90 -53.27
N THR A 348 60.75 -1.29 -54.43
CA THR A 348 61.83 -1.05 -55.41
C THR A 348 61.98 0.45 -55.56
N THR A 349 63.16 0.99 -55.28
CA THR A 349 63.46 2.41 -55.51
C THR A 349 64.28 2.57 -56.77
N TYR A 350 64.01 3.64 -57.52
CA TYR A 350 64.67 3.95 -58.78
C TYR A 350 65.34 5.31 -58.68
N ASN A 351 66.51 5.48 -59.30
CA ASN A 351 67.12 6.80 -59.47
C ASN A 351 66.41 7.60 -60.57
N THR A 352 66.81 8.86 -60.75
CA THR A 352 66.30 9.76 -61.80
C THR A 352 66.59 9.31 -63.23
N LYS A 353 67.36 8.23 -63.43
CA LYS A 353 67.63 7.57 -64.71
C LYS A 353 66.87 6.25 -64.88
N ASN A 354 65.89 5.96 -64.02
CA ASN A 354 65.09 4.74 -64.02
C ASN A 354 65.86 3.44 -63.71
N GLU A 355 67.06 3.54 -63.11
CA GLU A 355 67.83 2.37 -62.68
C GLU A 355 67.48 2.00 -61.23
N VAL A 356 67.35 0.71 -60.95
CA VAL A 356 67.04 0.20 -59.60
C VAL A 356 68.20 0.52 -58.66
N THR A 357 67.96 1.37 -57.66
CA THR A 357 68.97 1.74 -56.65
C THR A 357 68.89 0.89 -55.40
N SER A 358 67.70 0.43 -55.04
CA SER A 358 67.55 -0.53 -53.95
C SER A 358 66.31 -1.39 -54.15
N TYR A 359 66.41 -2.64 -53.73
CA TYR A 359 65.34 -3.62 -53.74
C TYR A 359 65.22 -4.21 -52.34
N ALA A 360 64.05 -4.09 -51.74
CA ALA A 360 63.74 -4.66 -50.45
C ALA A 360 62.50 -5.55 -50.56
N ILE A 361 62.61 -6.78 -50.07
CA ILE A 361 61.47 -7.68 -49.89
C ILE A 361 61.08 -7.61 -48.42
N ILE A 362 59.86 -7.16 -48.15
CA ILE A 362 59.24 -7.37 -46.85
C ILE A 362 58.60 -8.76 -46.91
N ASN A 363 59.31 -9.76 -46.37
CA ASN A 363 58.79 -11.13 -46.31
C ASN A 363 57.57 -11.15 -45.37
N SER A 364 56.39 -11.50 -45.90
CA SER A 364 55.30 -11.97 -45.05
C SER A 364 55.66 -13.33 -44.47
N TRP A 365 55.02 -13.68 -43.36
CA TRP A 365 55.17 -14.99 -42.77
C TRP A 365 54.75 -16.08 -43.77
N GLU A 366 55.49 -17.18 -43.85
CA GLU A 366 55.00 -18.39 -44.52
C GLU A 366 53.68 -18.82 -43.84
N GLN A 367 52.66 -19.17 -44.63
CA GLN A 367 51.32 -19.50 -44.11
C GLN A 367 51.36 -20.55 -42.99
N GLY A 368 52.24 -21.56 -43.10
CA GLY A 368 52.42 -22.59 -42.07
C GLY A 368 52.96 -22.02 -40.75
N SER A 369 54.01 -21.20 -40.80
CA SER A 369 54.59 -20.55 -39.63
C SER A 369 53.65 -19.52 -39.00
N PHE A 370 52.85 -18.83 -39.82
CA PHE A 370 51.81 -17.93 -39.35
C PHE A 370 50.69 -18.67 -38.60
N ILE A 371 50.18 -19.77 -39.16
CA ILE A 371 49.15 -20.59 -38.50
C ILE A 371 49.69 -21.20 -37.21
N LEU A 372 50.94 -21.67 -37.20
CA LEU A 372 51.59 -22.20 -36.00
C LEU A 372 51.74 -21.14 -34.91
N PHE A 373 52.21 -19.94 -35.28
CA PHE A 373 52.29 -18.82 -34.34
C PHE A 373 50.91 -18.38 -33.84
N ALA A 374 49.89 -18.38 -34.70
CA ALA A 374 48.51 -18.13 -34.31
C ALA A 374 48.00 -19.12 -33.27
N ALA A 375 48.24 -20.41 -33.49
CA ALA A 375 47.87 -21.45 -32.55
C ALA A 375 48.61 -21.31 -31.21
N ILE A 376 49.92 -21.04 -31.25
CA ILE A 376 50.74 -20.83 -30.04
C ILE A 376 50.29 -19.58 -29.29
N ALA A 377 50.04 -18.47 -29.98
CA ALA A 377 49.60 -17.22 -29.37
C ALA A 377 48.21 -17.36 -28.72
N LEU A 378 47.26 -18.05 -29.38
CA LEU A 378 45.95 -18.38 -28.80
C LEU A 378 46.10 -19.28 -27.56
N PHE A 379 46.97 -20.29 -27.63
CA PHE A 379 47.22 -21.19 -26.51
C PHE A 379 47.85 -20.46 -25.31
N ILE A 380 48.87 -19.64 -25.55
CA ILE A 380 49.52 -18.82 -24.52
C ILE A 380 48.53 -17.82 -23.93
N ALA A 381 47.73 -17.13 -24.75
CA ALA A 381 46.72 -16.20 -24.25
C ALA A 381 45.66 -16.90 -23.39
N PHE A 382 45.21 -18.09 -23.79
CA PHE A 382 44.28 -18.90 -23.00
C PHE A 382 44.93 -19.37 -21.68
N PHE A 383 46.19 -19.79 -21.72
CA PHE A 383 46.95 -20.23 -20.56
C PHE A 383 47.20 -19.08 -19.56
N ILE A 384 47.63 -17.92 -20.05
CA ILE A 384 47.80 -16.69 -19.27
C ILE A 384 46.47 -16.29 -18.64
N TYR A 385 45.37 -16.27 -19.41
CA TYR A 385 44.03 -15.99 -18.88
C TYR A 385 43.67 -16.95 -17.75
N TYR A 386 43.92 -18.26 -17.91
CA TYR A 386 43.60 -19.26 -16.89
C TYR A 386 44.47 -19.12 -15.63
N ILE A 387 45.76 -18.82 -15.79
CA ILE A 387 46.67 -18.51 -14.66
C ILE A 387 46.17 -17.28 -13.89
N PHE A 388 45.88 -16.18 -14.58
CA PHE A 388 45.34 -14.99 -13.95
C PHE A 388 44.00 -15.27 -13.29
N TYR A 389 43.12 -16.04 -13.93
CA TYR A 389 41.84 -16.46 -13.37
C TYR A 389 42.00 -17.26 -12.06
N LEU A 390 42.91 -18.23 -12.02
CA LEU A 390 43.22 -19.01 -10.82
C LEU A 390 43.82 -18.12 -9.71
N PHE A 391 44.77 -17.25 -10.08
CA PHE A 391 45.44 -16.35 -9.13
C PHE A 391 44.45 -15.36 -8.51
N PHE A 392 43.60 -14.73 -9.32
CA PHE A 392 42.56 -13.82 -8.85
C PHE A 392 41.52 -14.52 -7.96
N ASN A 393 41.09 -15.73 -8.31
CA ASN A 393 40.15 -16.49 -7.47
C ASN A 393 40.77 -16.87 -6.12
N LYS A 394 42.05 -17.24 -6.09
CA LYS A 394 42.77 -17.59 -4.86
C LYS A 394 42.96 -16.37 -3.95
N LEU A 395 43.30 -15.21 -4.51
CA LEU A 395 43.35 -13.94 -3.77
C LEU A 395 42.00 -13.53 -3.21
N LYS A 396 40.92 -13.64 -4.01
CA LYS A 396 39.57 -13.29 -3.58
C LYS A 396 39.04 -14.18 -2.45
N GLN A 397 39.37 -15.47 -2.45
CA GLN A 397 39.06 -16.36 -1.32
C GLN A 397 39.80 -15.97 -0.04
N SER A 398 41.06 -15.52 -0.14
CA SER A 398 41.84 -15.07 1.02
C SER A 398 41.24 -13.81 1.69
N GLU A 399 40.69 -12.90 0.88
CA GLU A 399 40.09 -11.65 1.39
C GLU A 399 38.76 -11.92 2.12
N ILE A 400 37.93 -12.83 1.61
CA ILE A 400 36.65 -13.22 2.26
C ILE A 400 36.90 -13.93 3.60
N LEU A 401 37.92 -14.80 3.67
CA LEU A 401 38.30 -15.49 4.91
C LEU A 401 38.92 -14.54 5.94
N SER A 402 39.68 -13.52 5.51
CA SER A 402 40.24 -12.51 6.40
C SER A 402 39.17 -11.62 7.03
N ARG A 403 38.13 -11.23 6.27
CA ARG A 403 37.00 -10.42 6.77
C ARG A 403 36.05 -11.19 7.70
N GLN A 404 35.98 -12.52 7.58
CA GLN A 404 35.24 -13.35 8.55
C GLN A 404 36.01 -13.53 9.87
N LYS A 405 37.35 -13.55 9.84
CA LYS A 405 38.17 -13.61 11.05
C LYS A 405 38.26 -12.28 11.80
N SER A 406 38.06 -11.13 11.15
CA SER A 406 38.01 -9.81 11.80
C SER A 406 36.64 -9.44 12.38
N LYS A 407 35.61 -10.29 12.22
CA LYS A 407 34.24 -10.07 12.72
C LYS A 407 33.82 -11.08 13.81
N LYS A 408 34.73 -11.95 14.23
CA LYS A 408 34.70 -12.64 15.52
C LYS A 408 35.69 -11.95 16.43
#